data_AF-A0A952EYM7-F1
#
_entry.id   AF-A0A952EYM7-F1
#
_cell.length_a   1.000
_cell.length_b   1.000
_cell.length_c   1.000
_cell.angle_alpha   90.00
_cell.angle_beta   90.00
_cell.angle_gamma   90.00
#
_symmetry.space_group_name_H-M   'P 1'
#
loop_
_entity.id
_entity.type
_entity.pdbx_description
1 polymer ?
#
loop_
_entity_poly.entity_id
_entity_poly.type
_entity_poly.pdbx_seq_one_letter_code
_entity_poly.pdbx_strand_id
1 'polypeptide(L)'
;MGKSGSAGKSFDISKQLVWEAYRRVKANRGAPGVDEQSLAEFESDLKNNLYKIWNRLSSGTYFPPAVRAVEIPKPQGGVRVLGVPTVGDRIAQTVVAMTLEPRVEQIFHPDSYGYRPGRSAHQALAACRRRCWEKAWVLDLDIRAFFDSLDHELV
;
A
#
# COMPACT_ATOMS: atom_id res chain seq x y z
N MET A 1 27.91 -3.24 -10.60
CA MET A 1 28.29 -3.10 -9.18
C MET A 1 27.46 -4.05 -8.33
N GLY A 2 28.14 -4.96 -7.63
CA GLY A 2 27.74 -5.77 -6.46
C GLY A 2 26.27 -6.22 -6.29
N LYS A 3 25.93 -7.44 -6.71
CA LYS A 3 24.83 -8.20 -6.09
C LYS A 3 25.30 -8.72 -4.73
N SER A 4 25.07 -7.95 -3.67
CA SER A 4 25.17 -8.47 -2.30
C SER A 4 23.87 -9.20 -1.95
N GLY A 5 23.62 -10.33 -2.60
CA GLY A 5 22.58 -11.25 -2.12
C GLY A 5 23.05 -11.75 -0.75
N SER A 6 22.28 -11.49 0.31
CA SER A 6 22.64 -11.98 1.63
C SER A 6 22.56 -13.50 1.63
N ALA A 7 23.73 -14.16 1.63
CA ALA A 7 23.83 -15.61 1.73
C ALA A 7 22.99 -16.10 2.93
N GLY A 8 21.93 -16.88 2.66
CA GLY A 8 21.05 -17.48 3.67
C GLY A 8 19.64 -16.89 3.83
N LYS A 9 19.21 -15.95 2.97
CA LYS A 9 17.83 -15.42 2.97
C LYS A 9 17.00 -15.91 1.78
N SER A 10 15.72 -16.18 2.03
CA SER A 10 14.75 -16.69 1.03
C SER A 10 14.33 -15.62 0.01
N PHE A 11 14.33 -14.34 0.41
CA PHE A 11 13.92 -13.23 -0.44
C PHE A 11 14.99 -12.14 -0.49
N ASP A 12 15.22 -11.60 -1.69
CA ASP A 12 16.17 -10.49 -1.93
C ASP A 12 15.54 -9.15 -1.58
N ILE A 13 15.51 -8.85 -0.27
CA ILE A 13 15.02 -7.58 0.28
C ILE A 13 16.20 -6.86 0.93
N SER A 14 16.55 -5.69 0.42
CA SER A 14 17.65 -4.91 0.98
C SER A 14 17.21 -4.11 2.20
N LYS A 15 18.13 -3.89 3.16
CA LYS A 15 17.88 -2.98 4.30
C LYS A 15 17.57 -1.55 3.84
N GLN A 16 18.17 -1.13 2.74
CA GLN A 16 17.93 0.18 2.13
C GLN A 16 16.48 0.32 1.63
N LEU A 17 15.91 -0.74 1.06
CA LEU A 17 14.51 -0.74 0.64
C LEU A 17 13.57 -0.56 1.83
N VAL A 18 13.82 -1.26 2.94
CA VAL A 18 13.05 -1.12 4.19
C VAL A 18 13.18 0.28 4.77
N TRP A 19 14.37 0.87 4.72
CA TRP A 19 14.59 2.25 5.14
C TRP A 19 13.79 3.26 4.29
N GLU A 20 13.81 3.11 2.97
CA GLU A 20 13.07 4.01 2.08
C GLU A 20 11.55 3.86 2.25
N ALA A 21 11.07 2.64 2.45
CA ALA A 21 9.68 2.37 2.81
C ALA A 21 9.27 3.09 4.12
N TYR A 22 10.12 3.03 5.15
CA TYR A 22 9.92 3.77 6.39
C TYR A 22 9.81 5.29 6.15
N ARG A 23 10.67 5.87 5.32
CA ARG A 23 10.61 7.31 5.01
C ARG A 23 9.27 7.71 4.39
N ARG A 24 8.72 6.88 3.50
CA ARG A 24 7.40 7.09 2.90
C ARG A 24 6.29 7.00 3.96
N VAL A 25 6.33 5.99 4.83
CA VAL A 25 5.36 5.84 5.93
C VAL A 25 5.41 7.02 6.88
N LYS A 26 6.61 7.52 7.21
CA LYS A 26 6.81 8.70 8.06
C LYS A 26 6.16 9.94 7.47
N ALA A 27 6.30 10.15 6.16
CA ALA A 27 5.71 11.30 5.47
C ALA A 27 4.17 11.30 5.53
N ASN A 28 3.54 10.13 5.54
CA ASN A 28 2.08 9.97 5.52
C ASN A 28 1.39 10.20 6.89
N ARG A 29 2.14 10.25 8.00
CA ARG A 29 1.63 10.55 9.37
C ARG A 29 0.37 9.76 9.78
N GLY A 30 0.35 8.45 9.50
CA GLY A 30 -0.79 7.58 9.81
C GLY A 30 -1.01 7.33 11.31
N ALA A 31 -2.26 7.09 11.69
CA ALA A 31 -2.65 6.75 13.07
C ALA A 31 -2.06 5.40 13.54
N PRO A 32 -1.96 5.14 14.85
CA PRO A 32 -1.54 3.85 15.39
C PRO A 32 -2.45 2.69 14.96
N GLY A 33 -1.87 1.49 14.86
CA GLY A 33 -2.59 0.24 14.57
C GLY A 33 -3.13 -0.41 15.85
N VAL A 34 -3.32 -1.73 15.81
CA VAL A 34 -3.87 -2.50 16.94
C VAL A 34 -2.89 -2.61 18.12
N ASP A 35 -1.60 -2.38 17.87
CA ASP A 35 -0.53 -2.34 18.86
C ASP A 35 -0.45 -0.98 19.58
N GLU A 36 -1.31 -0.03 19.20
CA GLU A 36 -1.37 1.35 19.71
C GLU A 36 -0.05 2.13 19.61
N GLN A 37 0.96 1.58 18.93
CA GLN A 37 2.27 2.17 18.80
C GLN A 37 2.22 3.35 17.83
N SER A 38 2.52 4.53 18.36
CA SER A 38 2.71 5.73 17.57
C SER A 38 4.00 5.68 16.75
N LEU A 39 4.07 6.52 15.72
CA LEU A 39 5.30 6.65 14.93
C LEU A 39 6.49 7.13 15.78
N ALA A 40 6.26 7.98 16.78
CA ALA A 40 7.29 8.47 17.68
C ALA A 40 7.86 7.34 18.57
N GLU A 41 6.99 6.49 19.11
CA GLU A 41 7.41 5.32 19.90
C GLU A 41 8.12 4.29 19.02
N PHE A 42 7.66 4.07 17.79
CA PHE A 42 8.35 3.21 16.83
C PHE A 42 9.77 3.74 16.54
N GLU A 43 9.95 5.06 16.47
CA GLU A 43 11.23 5.72 16.20
C GLU A 43 12.20 5.67 17.40
N SER A 44 11.70 5.46 18.62
CA SER A 44 12.56 5.35 19.82
C SER A 44 13.57 4.19 19.74
N ASP A 45 13.21 3.11 19.03
CA ASP A 45 14.10 1.97 18.74
C ASP A 45 14.10 1.65 17.22
N LEU A 46 14.23 2.71 16.40
CA LEU A 46 14.09 2.63 14.95
C LEU A 46 14.99 1.55 14.33
N LYS A 47 16.27 1.49 14.74
CA LYS A 47 17.23 0.56 14.16
C LYS A 47 16.81 -0.90 14.35
N ASN A 48 16.41 -1.28 15.57
CA ASN A 48 16.01 -2.66 15.84
C ASN A 48 14.64 -2.95 15.22
N ASN A 49 13.71 -1.99 15.21
CA ASN A 49 12.40 -2.17 14.59
C ASN A 49 12.51 -2.42 13.09
N LEU A 50 13.30 -1.61 12.37
CA LEU A 50 13.57 -1.82 10.94
C LEU A 50 14.33 -3.14 10.68
N TYR A 51 15.28 -3.49 11.56
CA TYR A 51 15.98 -4.77 11.45
C TYR A 51 15.04 -5.96 11.60
N LYS A 52 14.11 -5.94 12.56
CA LYS A 52 13.11 -7.00 12.75
C LYS A 52 12.24 -7.18 11.51
N ILE A 53 11.77 -6.08 10.92
CA ILE A 53 10.97 -6.09 9.68
C ILE A 53 11.78 -6.68 8.52
N TRP A 54 12.98 -6.15 8.27
CA TRP A 54 13.87 -6.67 7.23
C TRP A 54 14.16 -8.15 7.41
N ASN A 55 14.50 -8.57 8.63
CA ASN A 55 14.90 -9.94 8.92
C ASN A 55 13.77 -10.93 8.62
N ARG A 56 12.53 -10.59 9.03
CA ARG A 56 11.34 -11.43 8.84
C ARG A 56 10.85 -11.45 7.40
N LEU A 57 10.86 -10.30 6.71
CA LEU A 57 10.50 -10.22 5.29
C LEU A 57 11.49 -11.03 4.44
N SER A 58 12.79 -10.85 4.66
CA SER A 58 13.83 -11.57 3.90
C SER A 58 13.86 -13.07 4.17
N SER A 59 13.43 -13.54 5.35
CA SER A 59 13.34 -14.98 5.65
C SER A 59 12.00 -15.62 5.28
N GLY A 60 10.97 -14.84 4.91
CA GLY A 60 9.62 -15.38 4.68
C GLY A 60 8.84 -15.71 5.95
N THR A 61 9.28 -15.20 7.10
CA THR A 61 8.63 -15.46 8.41
C THR A 61 7.88 -14.23 8.92
N TYR A 62 7.62 -13.27 8.02
CA TYR A 62 6.78 -12.12 8.35
C TYR A 62 5.32 -12.56 8.42
N PHE A 63 4.69 -12.34 9.56
CA PHE A 63 3.27 -12.55 9.76
C PHE A 63 2.65 -11.20 10.19
N PRO A 64 1.73 -10.63 9.40
CA PRO A 64 1.16 -9.33 9.69
C PRO A 64 0.25 -9.41 10.93
N PRO A 65 0.28 -8.40 11.82
CA PRO A 65 -0.71 -8.28 12.89
C PRO A 65 -2.09 -7.93 12.31
N ALA A 66 -3.14 -8.12 13.12
CA ALA A 66 -4.48 -7.67 12.76
C ALA A 66 -4.53 -6.15 12.55
N VAL A 67 -5.38 -5.70 11.63
CA VAL A 67 -5.64 -4.27 11.41
C VAL A 67 -6.61 -3.74 12.47
N ARG A 68 -6.42 -2.49 12.93
CA ARG A 68 -7.35 -1.83 13.85
C ARG A 68 -8.54 -1.28 13.08
N ALA A 69 -9.75 -1.69 13.45
CA ALA A 69 -10.98 -1.13 12.91
C ALA A 69 -11.24 0.26 13.50
N VAL A 70 -11.34 1.28 12.65
CA VAL A 70 -11.68 2.65 13.04
C VAL A 70 -12.93 3.08 12.29
N GLU A 71 -13.96 3.44 13.04
CA GLU A 71 -15.22 3.95 12.49
C GLU A 71 -15.12 5.44 12.17
N ILE A 72 -15.42 5.80 10.92
CA ILE A 72 -15.47 7.20 10.47
C ILE A 72 -16.89 7.50 9.96
N PRO A 73 -17.55 8.55 10.47
CA PRO A 73 -18.87 8.94 9.99
C PRO A 73 -18.80 9.42 8.53
N LYS A 74 -19.76 8.98 7.70
CA LYS A 74 -19.92 9.49 6.33
C LYS A 74 -20.67 10.83 6.35
N PRO A 75 -20.39 11.75 5.41
CA PRO A 75 -21.10 13.03 5.31
C PRO A 75 -22.62 12.92 5.13
N GLN A 76 -23.10 11.82 4.53
CA GLN A 76 -24.52 11.59 4.20
C GLN A 76 -25.18 10.51 5.07
N GLY A 77 -24.58 10.14 6.21
CA GLY A 77 -25.07 9.10 7.10
C GLY A 77 -24.42 7.73 6.87
N GLY A 78 -24.40 6.91 7.93
CA GLY A 78 -23.68 5.64 7.99
C GLY A 78 -22.21 5.78 8.38
N VAL A 79 -21.55 4.64 8.56
CA VAL A 79 -20.15 4.53 9.02
C VAL A 79 -19.29 3.92 7.92
N ARG A 80 -18.06 4.42 7.78
CA ARG A 80 -16.98 3.78 7.03
C ARG A 80 -16.02 3.17 8.05
N VAL A 81 -15.85 1.86 8.02
CA VAL A 81 -14.81 1.18 8.80
C VAL A 81 -13.50 1.26 8.01
N LEU A 82 -12.46 1.83 8.61
CA LEU A 82 -11.09 1.77 8.09
C LEU A 82 -10.30 0.72 8.86
N GLY A 83 -9.59 -0.14 8.13
CA GLY A 83 -8.52 -0.96 8.71
C GLY A 83 -7.23 -0.14 8.78
N VAL A 84 -6.75 0.14 9.98
CA VAL A 84 -5.48 0.85 10.22
C VAL A 84 -4.41 -0.19 10.60
N PRO A 85 -3.44 -0.50 9.72
CA PRO A 85 -2.34 -1.41 10.06
C PRO A 85 -1.37 -0.78 11.06
N THR A 86 -0.54 -1.59 11.72
CA THR A 86 0.52 -1.08 12.60
C THR A 86 1.60 -0.32 11.82
N VAL A 87 2.45 0.46 12.50
CA VAL A 87 3.55 1.17 11.83
C VAL A 87 4.46 0.17 11.10
N GLY A 88 4.81 -0.93 11.77
CA GLY A 88 5.65 -1.98 11.19
C GLY A 88 5.01 -2.65 9.98
N ASP A 89 3.69 -2.88 10.01
CA ASP A 89 2.96 -3.48 8.88
C ASP A 89 2.83 -2.52 7.70
N ARG A 90 2.58 -1.23 7.92
CA ARG A 90 2.61 -0.23 6.85
C ARG A 90 3.97 -0.17 6.15
N ILE A 91 5.08 -0.31 6.90
CA ILE A 91 6.43 -0.36 6.32
C ILE A 91 6.58 -1.63 5.48
N ALA A 92 6.16 -2.79 6.01
CA ALA A 92 6.23 -4.05 5.28
C ALA A 92 5.40 -4.02 3.98
N GLN A 93 4.15 -3.56 4.05
CA GLN A 93 3.30 -3.37 2.87
C GLN A 93 3.93 -2.40 1.86
N THR A 94 4.56 -1.32 2.33
CA THR A 94 5.26 -0.37 1.45
C THR A 94 6.48 -0.99 0.78
N VAL A 95 7.23 -1.87 1.46
CA VAL A 95 8.33 -2.64 0.85
C VAL A 95 7.81 -3.53 -0.28
N VAL A 96 6.71 -4.24 -0.04
CA VAL A 96 6.07 -5.09 -1.06
C VAL A 96 5.60 -4.25 -2.23
N ALA A 97 4.87 -3.15 -1.98
CA ALA A 97 4.39 -2.25 -3.02
C ALA A 97 5.54 -1.70 -3.88
N MET A 98 6.60 -1.19 -3.27
CA MET A 98 7.78 -0.68 -4.00
C MET A 98 8.49 -1.75 -4.83
N THR A 99 8.41 -3.02 -4.43
CA THR A 99 9.00 -4.14 -5.16
C THR A 99 8.13 -4.54 -6.37
N LEU A 100 6.81 -4.54 -6.20
CA LEU A 100 5.86 -4.95 -7.23
C LEU A 100 5.57 -3.84 -8.25
N GLU A 101 5.52 -2.57 -7.80
CA GLU A 101 5.12 -1.40 -8.58
C GLU A 101 5.82 -1.30 -9.95
N PRO A 102 7.17 -1.43 -10.07
CA PRO A 102 7.82 -1.32 -11.37
C PRO A 102 7.39 -2.38 -12.38
N ARG A 103 6.97 -3.57 -11.91
CA ARG A 103 6.52 -4.66 -12.78
C ARG A 103 5.07 -4.49 -13.20
N VAL A 104 4.19 -4.16 -12.25
CA VAL A 104 2.75 -4.00 -12.53
C VAL A 104 2.47 -2.74 -13.36
N GLU A 105 3.26 -1.68 -13.17
CA GLU A 105 3.10 -0.43 -13.93
C GLU A 105 3.31 -0.62 -15.44
N GLN A 106 4.11 -1.61 -15.84
CA GLN A 106 4.34 -1.98 -17.24
C GLN A 106 3.14 -2.70 -17.87
N ILE A 107 2.23 -3.25 -17.06
CA ILE A 107 1.11 -4.08 -17.49
C ILE A 107 -0.21 -3.29 -17.45
N PHE A 108 -0.32 -2.29 -16.57
CA PHE A 108 -1.55 -1.53 -16.42
C PHE A 108 -2.01 -0.83 -17.71
N HIS A 109 -3.32 -0.93 -17.97
CA HIS A 109 -3.95 -0.25 -19.09
C HIS A 109 -3.73 1.28 -19.04
N PRO A 110 -3.56 1.97 -20.19
CA PRO A 110 -3.37 3.42 -20.22
C PRO A 110 -4.51 4.23 -19.60
N ASP A 111 -5.73 3.67 -19.57
CA ASP A 111 -6.91 4.27 -18.93
C ASP A 111 -7.13 3.87 -17.46
N SER A 112 -6.14 3.24 -16.82
CA SER A 112 -6.16 3.08 -15.37
C SER A 112 -5.47 4.27 -14.69
N TYR A 113 -6.18 5.02 -13.86
CA TYR A 113 -5.65 6.27 -13.27
C TYR A 113 -5.56 6.25 -11.74
N GLY A 114 -6.24 5.32 -11.08
CA GLY A 114 -6.30 5.25 -9.62
C GLY A 114 -5.01 4.70 -9.01
N TYR A 115 -4.55 5.31 -7.92
CA TYR A 115 -3.44 4.83 -7.08
C TYR A 115 -2.12 4.51 -7.82
N ARG A 116 -1.87 5.16 -8.96
CA ARG A 116 -0.67 4.94 -9.80
C ARG A 116 0.28 6.13 -9.79
N PRO A 117 1.60 5.91 -9.76
CA PRO A 117 2.58 6.98 -9.89
C PRO A 117 2.39 7.78 -11.20
N GLY A 118 2.41 9.11 -11.11
CA GLY A 118 2.27 9.99 -12.28
C GLY A 118 0.88 10.01 -12.92
N ARG A 119 -0.11 9.31 -12.33
CA ARG A 119 -1.51 9.33 -12.75
C ARG A 119 -2.37 10.08 -11.75
N SER A 120 -3.47 10.67 -12.22
CA SER A 120 -4.38 11.43 -11.37
C SER A 120 -5.83 11.38 -11.84
N ALA A 121 -6.76 11.67 -10.92
CA ALA A 121 -8.18 11.81 -11.25
C ALA A 121 -8.43 12.89 -12.32
N HIS A 122 -7.62 13.95 -12.37
CA HIS A 122 -7.73 14.99 -13.40
C HIS A 122 -7.41 14.46 -14.81
N GLN A 123 -6.44 13.55 -14.94
CA GLN A 123 -6.16 12.90 -16.22
C GLN A 123 -7.33 12.01 -16.66
N ALA A 124 -7.95 11.28 -15.72
CA ALA A 124 -9.15 10.49 -15.99
C ALA A 124 -10.31 11.37 -16.49
N LEU A 125 -10.55 12.51 -15.82
CA LEU A 125 -11.55 13.49 -16.22
C LEU A 125 -11.27 14.07 -17.62
N ALA A 126 -10.00 14.39 -17.92
CA ALA A 126 -9.62 14.90 -19.23
C ALA A 126 -9.86 13.87 -20.35
N ALA A 127 -9.53 12.60 -20.10
CA ALA A 127 -9.80 11.51 -21.03
C ALA A 127 -11.31 11.28 -21.23
N CYS A 128 -12.09 11.27 -20.14
CA CYS A 128 -13.54 11.16 -20.16
C CYS A 128 -14.18 12.30 -20.98
N ARG A 129 -13.78 13.56 -20.71
CA ARG A 129 -14.29 14.74 -21.43
C ARG A 129 -14.12 14.63 -22.94
N ARG A 130 -12.95 14.18 -23.41
CA ARG A 130 -12.72 13.98 -24.86
C ARG A 130 -13.66 12.94 -25.45
N ARG A 131 -13.86 11.82 -24.76
CA ARG A 131 -14.74 10.73 -25.22
C ARG A 131 -16.21 11.12 -25.24
N CYS A 132 -16.65 11.99 -24.33
CA CYS A 132 -18.02 12.54 -24.35
C CYS A 132 -18.32 13.40 -25.58
N TRP A 133 -17.30 13.88 -26.30
CA TRP A 133 -17.51 14.54 -27.61
C TRP A 133 -17.70 13.55 -28.77
N GLU A 134 -17.29 12.29 -28.58
CA GLU A 134 -17.39 11.24 -29.61
C GLU A 134 -18.58 10.30 -29.38
N LYS A 135 -19.03 10.17 -28.12
CA LYS A 135 -20.11 9.28 -27.69
C LYS A 135 -21.12 10.04 -26.84
N ALA A 136 -22.41 9.87 -27.15
CA ALA A 136 -23.51 10.51 -26.45
C ALA A 136 -24.00 9.73 -25.21
N TRP A 137 -23.35 8.62 -24.86
CA TRP A 137 -23.73 7.75 -23.75
C TRP A 137 -22.52 7.33 -22.92
N VAL A 138 -22.77 7.03 -21.64
CA VAL A 138 -21.79 6.50 -20.69
C VAL A 138 -22.38 5.28 -20.00
N LEU A 139 -21.52 4.28 -19.72
CA LEU A 139 -21.84 3.20 -18.81
C LEU A 139 -21.11 3.48 -17.50
N ASP A 140 -21.89 3.74 -16.46
CA ASP A 140 -21.36 3.96 -15.10
C ASP A 140 -21.45 2.64 -14.33
N LEU A 141 -20.30 2.14 -13.89
CA LEU A 141 -20.15 0.85 -13.25
C LEU A 141 -19.29 1.01 -11.99
N ASP A 142 -19.75 0.45 -10.88
CA ASP A 142 -19.03 0.46 -9.60
C ASP A 142 -19.02 -0.95 -8.98
N ILE A 143 -17.92 -1.29 -8.31
CA ILE A 143 -17.79 -2.57 -7.60
C ILE A 143 -18.06 -2.33 -6.11
N ARG A 144 -19.15 -2.93 -5.62
CA ARG A 144 -19.49 -2.86 -4.21
C ARG A 144 -18.45 -3.58 -3.36
N ALA A 145 -17.89 -2.87 -2.38
CA ALA A 145 -17.02 -3.45 -1.35
C ALA A 145 -15.89 -4.31 -1.94
N PHE A 146 -15.13 -3.75 -2.89
CA PHE A 146 -14.08 -4.45 -3.63
C PHE A 146 -13.19 -5.34 -2.74
N PHE A 147 -12.55 -4.78 -1.71
CA PHE A 147 -11.64 -5.54 -0.85
C PHE A 147 -12.34 -6.60 0.02
N ASP A 148 -13.62 -6.41 0.36
CA ASP A 148 -14.38 -7.37 1.17
C ASP A 148 -14.95 -8.52 0.32
N SER A 149 -14.92 -8.39 -1.01
CA SER A 149 -15.52 -9.34 -1.97
C SER A 149 -14.49 -10.02 -2.88
N LEU A 150 -13.19 -9.78 -2.68
CA LEU A 150 -12.13 -10.47 -3.40
C LEU A 150 -12.04 -11.93 -2.95
N ASP A 151 -12.07 -12.84 -3.92
CA ASP A 151 -11.76 -14.25 -3.69
C ASP A 151 -10.24 -14.43 -3.63
N HIS A 152 -9.74 -14.82 -2.46
CA HIS A 152 -8.30 -15.00 -2.23
C HIS A 152 -7.73 -16.24 -2.95
N GLU A 153 -8.54 -17.14 -3.49
CA GLU A 153 -8.05 -18.25 -4.33
C GLU A 153 -7.76 -17.80 -5.77
N LEU A 154 -8.34 -16.68 -6.20
CA LEU A 154 -8.15 -16.12 -7.55
C LEU A 154 -7.03 -15.08 -7.63
N VAL A 155 -6.49 -14.63 -6.50
CA VAL A 155 -5.51 -13.53 -6.37
C VAL A 155 -4.24 -14.03 -5.71
#